data_AF-R7T1T2-F1
#
_entry.id   AF-R7T1T2-F1
#
_cell.length_a   1.000
_cell.length_b   1.000
_cell.length_c   1.000
_cell.angle_alpha   90.00
_cell.angle_beta   90.00
_cell.angle_gamma   90.00
#
_symmetry.space_group_name_H-M   'P 1'
#
loop_
_entity.id
_entity.type
_entity.pdbx_description
1 polymer ?
#
loop_
_entity_poly.entity_id
_entity_poly.type
_entity_poly.pdbx_seq_one_letter_code
_entity_poly.pdbx_strand_id
1 'polypeptide(L)'
;MGYQDRPYASRVYMLLLCRTVVYPITLSFQEKPLAFIKSDSSNSSTHRHLYLASVPQPFKRLLCTATMLATPHQSLPHSSGPHSSHIHQHSTNDLDAVATTKRLIRDFLQRLPYRDPGHLPNATLRKEVVAEVVSWNLNLESSYVEAVVDTAAATGEYTYGHMSYEYQRFSAMYTVCLAFVDDQGYRIPDAMGQFGQRLLLGQPQLHPALARLAALLKTVHELFARVSADAIVTNTLDGISAMYVEVTSKDSICSPLATKYPYYHRLRVGFASGYAHIGFVKSLEDVLGTSHLQLIPDLELVVVGFNDILSYYKEMLVGEENYINLRAVNEGKKPLAVLSELIEECLDAARTITQLASRTPGLEAICSSVMNGYVEFHLKARRYHLEELSFAEQS
;
A
#
# COMPACT_ATOMS: atom_id res chain seq x y z
N MET A 1 16.43 -4.68 -66.40
CA MET A 1 16.84 -3.97 -65.18
C MET A 1 15.72 -4.12 -64.18
N GLY A 2 15.89 -5.04 -63.22
CA GLY A 2 14.99 -5.24 -62.11
C GLY A 2 15.64 -4.80 -60.82
N TYR A 3 14.82 -4.49 -59.82
CA TYR A 3 15.03 -5.00 -58.48
C TYR A 3 13.66 -5.13 -57.79
N GLN A 4 13.48 -6.30 -57.18
CA GLN A 4 12.31 -6.84 -56.50
C GLN A 4 12.33 -6.54 -54.99
N ASP A 5 11.16 -6.81 -54.37
CA ASP A 5 10.93 -7.20 -52.96
C ASP A 5 11.10 -6.13 -51.87
N ARG A 6 10.24 -5.95 -50.86
CA ARG A 6 8.99 -6.58 -50.35
C ARG A 6 8.37 -5.63 -49.30
N PRO A 7 7.10 -5.84 -48.85
CA PRO A 7 6.37 -4.92 -47.97
C PRO A 7 6.48 -5.29 -46.46
N TYR A 8 6.51 -4.28 -45.59
CA TYR A 8 6.25 -4.41 -44.15
C TYR A 8 4.88 -3.84 -43.83
N ALA A 9 3.92 -4.71 -43.53
CA ALA A 9 2.63 -4.33 -42.96
C ALA A 9 2.26 -5.36 -41.88
N SER A 10 2.80 -5.18 -40.67
CA SER A 10 2.35 -5.92 -39.49
C SER A 10 1.23 -5.14 -38.81
N ARG A 11 -0.01 -5.40 -39.23
CA ARG A 11 -1.22 -5.06 -38.48
C ARG A 11 -1.38 -6.11 -37.37
N VAL A 12 -1.15 -5.71 -36.12
CA VAL A 12 -1.57 -6.50 -34.96
C VAL A 12 -3.06 -6.27 -34.76
N TYR A 13 -3.84 -7.31 -35.08
CA TYR A 13 -5.22 -7.49 -34.63
C TYR A 13 -5.21 -8.07 -33.22
N MET A 14 -5.81 -7.37 -32.26
CA MET A 14 -6.41 -7.94 -31.04
C MET A 14 -7.37 -6.89 -30.47
N LEU A 15 -8.54 -6.79 -31.10
CA LEU A 15 -9.72 -6.07 -30.64
C LEU A 15 -10.80 -7.13 -30.37
N LEU A 16 -10.94 -7.53 -29.11
CA LEU A 16 -11.98 -8.40 -28.54
C LEU A 16 -12.13 -7.90 -27.10
N LEU A 17 -13.26 -7.42 -26.55
CA LEU A 17 -14.67 -7.50 -26.89
C LEU A 17 -15.40 -6.32 -26.20
N CYS A 18 -16.18 -5.53 -26.94
CA CYS A 18 -17.45 -4.93 -26.51
C CYS A 18 -18.08 -4.17 -27.70
N ARG A 19 -18.48 -4.91 -28.73
CA ARG A 19 -19.55 -4.49 -29.64
C ARG A 19 -20.72 -5.42 -29.40
N THR A 20 -21.56 -5.10 -28.42
CA THR A 20 -22.87 -5.72 -28.30
C THR A 20 -23.72 -5.14 -29.43
N VAL A 21 -24.02 -6.00 -30.40
CA VAL A 21 -25.02 -5.76 -31.44
C VAL A 21 -26.37 -5.58 -30.75
N VAL A 22 -26.99 -4.42 -30.91
CA VAL A 22 -28.37 -4.17 -30.52
C VAL A 22 -29.29 -4.96 -31.46
N TYR A 23 -29.93 -6.01 -30.97
CA TYR A 23 -31.16 -6.54 -31.57
C TYR A 23 -32.35 -6.03 -30.73
N PRO A 24 -33.42 -5.51 -31.36
CA PRO A 24 -34.62 -5.12 -30.63
C PRO A 24 -35.41 -6.40 -30.30
N ILE A 25 -35.43 -6.77 -29.02
CA ILE A 25 -36.45 -7.67 -28.49
C ILE A 25 -37.60 -6.79 -28.02
N THR A 26 -38.68 -6.72 -28.80
CA THR A 26 -39.98 -6.19 -28.37
C THR A 26 -40.60 -7.19 -27.39
N LEU A 27 -40.40 -6.97 -26.09
CA LEU A 27 -41.21 -7.60 -25.05
C LEU A 27 -42.31 -6.62 -24.62
N SER A 28 -43.52 -6.92 -25.05
CA SER A 28 -44.76 -6.29 -24.59
C SER A 28 -44.95 -6.58 -23.10
N PHE A 29 -44.81 -5.57 -22.25
CA PHE A 29 -45.29 -5.62 -20.87
C PHE A 29 -46.78 -5.25 -20.84
N GLN A 30 -47.64 -6.24 -20.54
CA GLN A 30 -48.99 -5.96 -20.04
C GLN A 30 -48.87 -5.65 -18.55
N GLU A 31 -49.23 -4.42 -18.17
CA GLU A 31 -49.41 -4.02 -16.78
C GLU A 31 -50.62 -4.74 -16.17
N LYS A 32 -50.44 -5.36 -15.00
CA LYS A 32 -51.51 -5.65 -14.04
C LYS A 32 -51.12 -5.07 -12.68
N PRO A 33 -52.01 -4.34 -11.99
CA PRO A 33 -51.69 -3.72 -10.72
C PRO A 33 -51.72 -4.74 -9.57
N LEU A 34 -50.70 -4.69 -8.72
CA LEU A 34 -50.65 -5.42 -7.44
C LEU A 34 -51.56 -4.71 -6.42
N ALA A 35 -52.56 -5.44 -5.93
CA ALA A 35 -53.41 -5.01 -4.83
C ALA A 35 -52.67 -5.13 -3.49
N PHE A 36 -52.80 -4.09 -2.68
CA PHE A 36 -52.42 -4.05 -1.26
C PHE A 36 -53.20 -5.09 -0.45
N ILE A 37 -52.49 -5.93 0.31
CA ILE A 37 -53.09 -6.70 1.41
C ILE A 37 -52.23 -6.53 2.66
N LYS A 38 -52.91 -6.13 3.75
CA LYS A 38 -52.42 -5.87 5.10
C LYS A 38 -51.71 -7.07 5.73
N SER A 39 -50.65 -6.81 6.48
CA SER A 39 -50.02 -7.75 7.40
C SER A 39 -50.82 -7.87 8.70
N ASP A 40 -51.15 -9.11 9.09
CA ASP A 40 -51.50 -9.45 10.47
C ASP A 40 -50.54 -10.53 11.00
N SER A 41 -50.23 -10.37 12.28
CA SER A 41 -49.33 -11.14 13.11
C SER A 41 -49.76 -12.59 13.36
N SER A 42 -48.78 -13.51 13.48
CA SER A 42 -48.58 -14.45 14.61
C SER A 42 -48.08 -15.85 14.19
N ASN A 43 -47.08 -16.33 14.97
CA ASN A 43 -46.75 -17.73 15.30
C ASN A 43 -46.70 -18.82 14.21
N SER A 44 -45.53 -19.44 14.02
CA SER A 44 -45.16 -20.68 14.73
C SER A 44 -43.98 -21.42 14.08
N SER A 45 -43.22 -22.02 14.98
CA SER A 45 -42.08 -22.92 14.89
C SER A 45 -42.20 -24.16 13.97
N THR A 46 -41.00 -24.70 13.69
CA THR A 46 -40.56 -26.12 13.67
C THR A 46 -40.24 -26.85 12.35
N HIS A 47 -38.93 -27.14 12.25
CA HIS A 47 -38.24 -28.36 11.74
C HIS A 47 -37.87 -28.51 10.24
N ARG A 48 -36.56 -28.45 9.93
CA ARG A 48 -35.66 -29.65 9.89
C ARG A 48 -34.19 -29.27 9.70
N HIS A 49 -33.34 -29.82 10.58
CA HIS A 49 -31.89 -29.97 10.46
C HIS A 49 -31.54 -31.31 9.77
N LEU A 50 -30.24 -31.46 9.44
CA LEU A 50 -29.43 -32.66 9.10
C LEU A 50 -29.08 -32.74 7.59
N TYR A 51 -27.83 -32.88 7.13
CA TYR A 51 -26.53 -33.17 7.74
C TYR A 51 -25.42 -32.73 6.76
N LEU A 52 -24.31 -32.15 7.27
CA LEU A 52 -22.95 -32.64 7.05
C LEU A 52 -22.02 -31.99 8.10
N ALA A 53 -21.79 -32.75 9.18
CA ALA A 53 -20.57 -32.70 9.98
C ALA A 53 -19.41 -33.19 9.09
N SER A 54 -18.13 -32.84 9.24
CA SER A 54 -17.33 -32.69 10.45
C SER A 54 -15.95 -32.17 10.03
N VAL A 55 -15.50 -31.03 10.58
CA VAL A 55 -14.08 -30.62 10.56
C VAL A 55 -13.68 -30.27 12.00
N PRO A 56 -12.54 -30.77 12.52
CA PRO A 56 -12.14 -30.50 13.90
C PRO A 56 -11.76 -29.02 14.08
N GLN A 57 -12.29 -28.38 15.13
CA GLN A 57 -11.71 -27.20 15.73
C GLN A 57 -10.40 -27.60 16.42
N PRO A 58 -9.29 -26.86 16.20
CA PRO A 58 -9.09 -25.69 17.05
C PRO A 58 -8.43 -24.52 16.30
N PHE A 59 -9.18 -23.48 15.94
CA PHE A 59 -8.58 -22.17 15.65
C PHE A 59 -9.58 -21.08 16.05
N LYS A 60 -9.49 -20.65 17.30
CA LYS A 60 -10.14 -19.43 17.78
C LYS A 60 -9.16 -18.28 17.58
N ARG A 61 -9.65 -17.25 16.88
CA ARG A 61 -9.12 -15.87 16.76
C ARG A 61 -7.82 -15.70 15.99
N LEU A 62 -7.95 -15.28 14.72
CA LEU A 62 -7.04 -14.31 14.11
C LEU A 62 -7.94 -13.19 13.59
N LEU A 63 -7.86 -12.02 14.21
CA LEU A 63 -8.61 -10.82 13.84
C LEU A 63 -7.69 -9.61 13.98
N CYS A 64 -7.51 -8.91 12.86
CA CYS A 64 -7.13 -7.52 12.66
C CYS A 64 -7.03 -6.65 13.92
N THR A 65 -5.80 -6.22 14.23
CA THR A 65 -5.54 -4.99 15.01
C THR A 65 -4.63 -4.08 14.20
N ALA A 66 -5.15 -2.91 13.84
CA ALA A 66 -4.34 -1.74 13.53
C ALA A 66 -3.67 -1.28 14.83
N THR A 67 -2.34 -1.16 14.85
CA THR A 67 -1.65 -0.68 16.06
C THR A 67 -1.76 0.82 16.14
N MET A 68 -2.46 1.25 17.19
CA MET A 68 -2.30 2.55 17.79
C MET A 68 -0.90 2.67 18.39
N LEU A 69 -0.24 3.81 18.14
CA LEU A 69 0.93 4.24 18.90
C LEU A 69 0.63 4.17 20.41
N ALA A 70 1.47 3.42 21.13
CA ALA A 70 1.38 3.25 22.57
C ALA A 70 1.50 4.61 23.29
N THR A 71 0.54 4.94 24.13
CA THR A 71 0.67 5.98 25.17
C THR A 71 0.79 5.31 26.54
N PRO A 72 1.60 5.86 27.47
CA PRO A 72 1.84 5.25 28.77
C PRO A 72 0.66 5.48 29.71
N HIS A 73 0.14 4.40 30.30
CA HIS A 73 -0.90 4.44 31.32
C HIS A 73 -0.43 5.24 32.54
N GLN A 74 -1.10 6.37 32.83
CA GLN A 74 -1.04 7.02 34.14
C GLN A 74 -1.81 6.18 35.16
N SER A 75 -1.14 5.84 36.25
CA SER A 75 -1.69 5.13 37.41
C SER A 75 -2.34 6.11 38.40
N LEU A 76 -3.53 5.76 38.86
CA LEU A 76 -4.18 6.31 40.06
C LEU A 76 -4.33 5.20 41.12
N PRO A 77 -4.44 5.53 42.41
CA PRO A 77 -3.76 4.76 43.45
C PRO A 77 -4.55 3.57 44.02
N HIS A 78 -3.74 2.59 44.40
CA HIS A 78 -3.94 1.39 45.20
C HIS A 78 -5.24 1.20 46.01
N SER A 79 -5.85 0.02 45.85
CA SER A 79 -6.31 -0.79 46.98
C SER A 79 -5.77 -2.22 46.83
N SER A 80 -5.29 -2.76 47.94
CA SER A 80 -4.40 -3.92 48.06
C SER A 80 -5.10 -5.27 48.07
N GLY A 81 -4.64 -6.21 47.23
CA GLY A 81 -4.92 -7.64 47.30
C GLY A 81 -3.88 -8.43 46.48
N PRO A 82 -3.46 -9.65 46.90
CA PRO A 82 -2.26 -10.28 46.35
C PRO A 82 -2.57 -11.02 45.05
N HIS A 83 -1.97 -10.59 43.94
CA HIS A 83 -2.01 -11.33 42.68
C HIS A 83 -0.63 -11.75 42.20
N SER A 84 -0.56 -13.05 41.91
CA SER A 84 0.52 -13.83 41.33
C SER A 84 1.11 -13.16 40.08
N SER A 85 2.42 -12.95 40.10
CA SER A 85 3.22 -12.44 38.98
C SER A 85 3.34 -13.49 37.88
N HIS A 86 2.56 -13.35 36.80
CA HIS A 86 2.83 -14.04 35.54
C HIS A 86 3.87 -13.26 34.74
N ILE A 87 5.11 -13.75 34.74
CA ILE A 87 6.17 -13.35 33.83
C ILE A 87 5.81 -13.89 32.44
N HIS A 88 5.68 -13.01 31.44
CA HIS A 88 5.58 -13.41 30.04
C HIS A 88 6.88 -14.10 29.62
N GLN A 89 6.88 -15.44 29.60
CA GLN A 89 7.94 -16.24 28.98
C GLN A 89 7.71 -16.26 27.47
N HIS A 90 8.58 -15.60 26.69
CA HIS A 90 8.65 -15.83 25.25
C HIS A 90 9.08 -17.27 24.98
N SER A 91 8.37 -17.96 24.09
CA SER A 91 8.70 -19.34 23.74
C SER A 91 10.01 -19.39 22.94
N THR A 92 10.74 -20.50 23.00
CA THR A 92 11.98 -20.71 22.21
C THR A 92 11.74 -20.58 20.70
N ASN A 93 10.52 -20.86 20.25
CA ASN A 93 10.13 -20.75 18.84
C ASN A 93 9.99 -19.30 18.38
N ASP A 94 9.55 -18.39 19.26
CA ASP A 94 9.40 -16.96 18.92
C ASP A 94 10.76 -16.28 18.81
N LEU A 95 11.70 -16.63 19.70
CA LEU A 95 13.08 -16.14 19.64
C LEU A 95 13.80 -16.58 18.36
N ASP A 96 13.57 -17.81 17.90
CA ASP A 96 14.13 -18.32 16.65
C ASP A 96 13.52 -17.64 15.41
N ALA A 97 12.21 -17.36 15.43
CA ALA A 97 11.53 -16.60 14.38
C ALA A 97 12.08 -15.17 14.27
N VAL A 98 12.24 -14.48 15.41
CA VAL A 98 12.81 -13.13 15.45
C VAL A 98 14.23 -13.11 14.88
N ALA A 99 15.10 -14.01 15.34
CA ALA A 99 16.48 -14.11 14.86
C ALA A 99 16.55 -14.43 13.35
N THR A 100 15.65 -15.28 12.87
CA THR A 100 15.54 -15.63 11.45
C THR A 100 15.08 -14.45 10.60
N THR A 101 14.06 -13.71 11.04
CA THR A 101 13.61 -12.48 10.38
C THR A 101 14.75 -11.47 10.25
N LYS A 102 15.50 -11.19 11.34
CA LYS A 102 16.64 -10.27 11.29
C LYS A 102 17.70 -10.70 10.28
N ARG A 103 17.99 -12.01 10.22
CA ARG A 103 18.96 -12.58 9.28
C ARG A 103 18.50 -12.41 7.82
N LEU A 104 17.24 -12.70 7.53
CA LEU A 104 16.67 -12.59 6.18
C LEU A 104 16.66 -11.14 5.69
N ILE A 105 16.24 -10.19 6.53
CA ILE A 105 16.25 -8.76 6.16
C ILE A 105 17.69 -8.27 5.93
N ARG A 106 18.65 -8.70 6.76
CA ARG A 106 20.07 -8.36 6.55
C ARG A 106 20.60 -8.93 5.24
N ASP A 107 20.30 -10.19 4.93
CA ASP A 107 20.68 -10.83 3.66
C ASP A 107 20.12 -10.06 2.46
N PHE A 108 18.84 -9.69 2.52
CA PHE A 108 18.18 -8.87 1.51
C PHE A 108 18.92 -7.54 1.29
N LEU A 109 19.20 -6.79 2.36
CA LEU A 109 19.94 -5.51 2.28
C LEU A 109 21.36 -5.67 1.73
N GLN A 110 22.05 -6.77 2.07
CA GLN A 110 23.41 -7.05 1.56
C GLN A 110 23.44 -7.44 0.08
N ARG A 111 22.37 -8.05 -0.42
CA ARG A 111 22.26 -8.52 -1.82
C ARG A 111 21.72 -7.46 -2.77
N LEU A 112 21.09 -6.41 -2.23
CA LEU A 112 20.70 -5.24 -3.02
C LEU A 112 21.95 -4.49 -3.51
N PRO A 113 21.92 -3.90 -4.72
CA PRO A 113 22.97 -2.99 -5.19
C PRO A 113 22.86 -1.61 -4.51
N TYR A 114 22.62 -1.60 -3.20
CA TYR A 114 22.40 -0.38 -2.43
C TYR A 114 23.67 0.47 -2.37
N ARG A 115 23.50 1.76 -2.67
CA ARG A 115 24.51 2.78 -2.44
C ARG A 115 23.87 3.89 -1.65
N ASP A 116 24.44 4.22 -0.49
CA ASP A 116 23.97 5.34 0.32
C ASP A 116 23.98 6.63 -0.53
N PRO A 117 22.81 7.19 -0.85
CA PRO A 117 22.74 8.43 -1.63
C PRO A 117 23.25 9.64 -0.84
N GLY A 118 23.33 9.55 0.50
CA GLY A 118 23.78 10.64 1.35
C GLY A 118 22.80 11.81 1.44
N HIS A 119 21.50 11.58 1.22
CA HIS A 119 20.50 12.64 1.31
C HIS A 119 20.37 13.15 2.76
N LEU A 120 20.16 14.45 2.89
CA LEU A 120 20.05 15.14 4.17
C LEU A 120 18.59 15.50 4.48
N PRO A 121 18.20 15.51 5.77
CA PRO A 121 16.90 16.04 6.18
C PRO A 121 16.68 17.48 5.68
N ASN A 122 15.46 17.79 5.25
CA ASN A 122 15.05 19.09 4.75
C ASN A 122 14.14 19.78 5.78
N ALA A 123 14.73 20.68 6.57
CA ALA A 123 14.03 21.38 7.63
C ALA A 123 12.85 22.24 7.13
N THR A 124 12.94 22.79 5.92
CA THR A 124 11.85 23.56 5.30
C THR A 124 10.69 22.65 4.96
N LEU A 125 10.96 21.52 4.30
CA LEU A 125 9.95 20.52 3.96
C LEU A 125 9.21 20.02 5.21
N ARG A 126 9.97 19.63 6.25
CA ARG A 126 9.39 19.18 7.53
C ARG A 126 8.46 20.23 8.14
N LYS A 127 8.88 21.50 8.18
CA LYS A 127 8.03 22.60 8.69
C LYS A 127 6.74 22.77 7.90
N GLU A 128 6.80 22.65 6.58
CA GLU A 128 5.60 22.75 5.73
C GLU A 128 4.64 21.58 5.97
N VAL A 129 5.15 20.35 6.11
CA VAL A 129 4.32 19.18 6.39
C VAL A 129 3.68 19.28 7.78
N VAL A 130 4.42 19.76 8.80
CA VAL A 130 3.84 20.07 10.12
C VAL A 130 2.71 21.10 9.99
N ALA A 131 2.96 22.20 9.28
CA ALA A 131 1.96 23.26 9.11
C ALA A 131 0.70 22.74 8.40
N GLU A 132 0.84 21.87 7.40
CA GLU A 132 -0.27 21.20 6.74
C GLU A 132 -1.10 20.37 7.73
N VAL A 133 -0.47 19.45 8.48
CA VAL A 133 -1.18 18.57 9.43
C VAL A 133 -1.87 19.39 10.53
N VAL A 134 -1.20 20.42 11.06
CA VAL A 134 -1.79 21.32 12.07
C VAL A 134 -3.00 22.08 11.50
N SER A 135 -2.95 22.49 10.22
CA SER A 135 -4.05 23.22 9.57
C SER A 135 -5.35 22.41 9.46
N TRP A 136 -5.29 21.08 9.57
CA TRP A 136 -6.48 20.24 9.56
C TRP A 136 -7.33 20.40 10.82
N ASN A 137 -6.78 20.97 11.90
CA ASN A 137 -7.47 21.26 13.17
C ASN A 137 -8.17 20.03 13.79
N LEU A 138 -7.52 18.87 13.73
CA LEU A 138 -8.07 17.58 14.19
C LEU A 138 -7.68 17.20 15.63
N ASN A 139 -6.95 18.07 16.35
CA ASN A 139 -6.45 17.81 17.71
C ASN A 139 -5.73 16.45 17.84
N LEU A 140 -4.85 16.15 16.88
CA LEU A 140 -4.09 14.91 16.86
C LEU A 140 -3.02 14.90 17.96
N GLU A 141 -2.77 13.73 18.54
CA GLU A 141 -1.70 13.52 19.52
C GLU A 141 -0.35 13.95 18.95
N SER A 142 0.47 14.64 19.75
CA SER A 142 1.77 15.16 19.26
C SER A 142 2.70 14.05 18.77
N SER A 143 2.69 12.89 19.43
CA SER A 143 3.48 11.72 18.99
C SER A 143 3.03 11.18 17.62
N TYR A 144 1.74 11.20 17.33
CA TYR A 144 1.20 10.84 16.02
C TYR A 144 1.64 11.85 14.96
N VAL A 145 1.51 13.15 15.25
CA VAL A 145 1.93 14.22 14.33
C VAL A 145 3.41 14.10 14.00
N GLU A 146 4.27 13.87 15.00
CA GLU A 146 5.71 13.66 14.79
C GLU A 146 5.98 12.45 13.89
N ALA A 147 5.33 11.31 14.15
CA ALA A 147 5.54 10.08 13.38
C ALA A 147 5.07 10.19 11.92
N VAL A 148 3.89 10.78 11.68
CA VAL A 148 3.33 10.92 10.33
C VAL A 148 4.12 11.95 9.52
N VAL A 149 4.56 13.05 10.15
CA VAL A 149 5.42 14.06 9.52
C VAL A 149 6.79 13.47 9.18
N ASP A 150 7.41 12.71 10.08
CA ASP A 150 8.72 12.09 9.82
C ASP A 150 8.63 11.14 8.63
N THR A 151 7.60 10.27 8.59
CA THR A 151 7.36 9.35 7.47
C THR A 151 7.19 10.09 6.14
N ALA A 152 6.35 11.12 6.13
CA ALA A 152 6.06 11.91 4.94
C ALA A 152 7.27 12.70 4.44
N ALA A 153 7.95 13.42 5.34
CA ALA A 153 9.14 14.19 4.99
C ALA A 153 10.27 13.27 4.50
N ALA A 154 10.52 12.16 5.19
CA ALA A 154 11.53 11.17 4.81
C ALA A 154 11.28 10.58 3.41
N THR A 155 10.01 10.46 2.98
CA THR A 155 9.67 10.04 1.62
C THR A 155 10.15 11.06 0.58
N GLY A 156 9.91 12.36 0.82
CA GLY A 156 10.42 13.41 -0.06
C GLY A 156 11.95 13.56 0.00
N GLU A 157 12.53 13.50 1.20
CA GLU A 157 13.95 13.70 1.48
C GLU A 157 14.83 12.60 0.90
N TYR A 158 14.41 11.33 1.03
CA TYR A 158 15.25 10.18 0.74
C TYR A 158 14.82 9.47 -0.54
N THR A 159 13.56 9.00 -0.63
CA THR A 159 13.06 8.29 -1.83
C THR A 159 13.17 9.15 -3.08
N TYR A 160 12.81 10.42 -2.96
CA TYR A 160 12.79 11.38 -4.06
C TYR A 160 13.81 12.51 -3.90
N GLY A 161 14.84 12.30 -3.06
CA GLY A 161 15.86 13.32 -2.75
C GLY A 161 16.66 13.81 -3.96
N HIS A 162 16.75 12.99 -5.01
CA HIS A 162 17.40 13.32 -6.28
C HIS A 162 16.59 14.30 -7.14
N MET A 163 15.32 14.53 -6.83
CA MET A 163 14.42 15.42 -7.56
C MET A 163 14.46 16.84 -7.00
N SER A 164 13.93 17.82 -7.74
CA SER A 164 13.81 19.20 -7.24
C SER A 164 12.87 19.29 -6.04
N TYR A 165 13.01 20.37 -5.26
CA TYR A 165 12.18 20.61 -4.06
C TYR A 165 10.67 20.54 -4.33
N GLU A 166 10.21 20.94 -5.51
CA GLU A 166 8.81 20.88 -5.89
C GLU A 166 8.26 19.45 -5.86
N TYR A 167 9.01 18.49 -6.40
CA TYR A 167 8.63 17.07 -6.40
C TYR A 167 8.79 16.44 -5.02
N GLN A 168 9.86 16.76 -4.30
CA GLN A 168 10.03 16.31 -2.91
C GLN A 168 8.85 16.75 -2.03
N ARG A 169 8.43 18.01 -2.21
CA ARG A 169 7.27 18.59 -1.53
C ARG A 169 5.97 17.92 -1.94
N PHE A 170 5.75 17.69 -3.24
CA PHE A 170 4.59 16.94 -3.71
C PHE A 170 4.54 15.56 -3.04
N SER A 171 5.63 14.80 -3.10
CA SER A 171 5.71 13.45 -2.54
C SER A 171 5.43 13.44 -1.04
N ALA A 172 6.03 14.35 -0.26
CA ALA A 172 5.77 14.43 1.17
C ALA A 172 4.32 14.81 1.50
N MET A 173 3.74 15.78 0.79
CA MET A 173 2.35 16.19 0.99
C MET A 173 1.36 15.11 0.56
N TYR A 174 1.69 14.36 -0.49
CA TYR A 174 0.94 13.19 -0.93
C TYR A 174 1.00 12.10 0.14
N THR A 175 2.20 11.73 0.60
CA THR A 175 2.41 10.71 1.63
C THR A 175 1.74 11.06 2.96
N VAL A 176 1.79 12.31 3.43
CA VAL A 176 1.15 12.67 4.72
C VAL A 176 -0.38 12.51 4.66
N CYS A 177 -1.00 12.80 3.51
CA CYS A 177 -2.43 12.58 3.33
C CYS A 177 -2.76 11.09 3.33
N LEU A 178 -1.97 10.27 2.64
CA LEU A 178 -2.20 8.83 2.56
C LEU A 178 -1.95 8.13 3.89
N ALA A 179 -0.87 8.47 4.59
CA ALA A 179 -0.57 7.94 5.92
C ALA A 179 -1.66 8.31 6.93
N PHE A 180 -2.25 9.51 6.84
CA PHE A 180 -3.42 9.85 7.64
C PHE A 180 -4.61 8.93 7.35
N VAL A 181 -4.89 8.63 6.08
CA VAL A 181 -6.00 7.75 5.72
C VAL A 181 -5.73 6.31 6.16
N ASP A 182 -4.49 5.84 6.06
CA ASP A 182 -4.07 4.52 6.54
C ASP A 182 -4.28 4.38 8.06
N ASP A 183 -3.72 5.32 8.84
CA ASP A 183 -3.73 5.24 10.29
C ASP A 183 -5.08 5.63 10.92
N GLN A 184 -5.78 6.60 10.34
CA GLN A 184 -6.97 7.25 10.92
C GLN A 184 -8.24 7.08 10.09
N GLY A 185 -8.18 6.37 8.96
CA GLY A 185 -9.31 6.18 8.03
C GLY A 185 -10.52 5.51 8.68
N TYR A 186 -10.30 4.67 9.70
CA TYR A 186 -11.38 4.06 10.47
C TYR A 186 -12.31 5.07 11.17
N ARG A 187 -11.85 6.32 11.35
CA ARG A 187 -12.65 7.41 11.93
C ARG A 187 -13.51 8.12 10.89
N ILE A 188 -13.24 7.93 9.61
CA ILE A 188 -13.86 8.67 8.50
C ILE A 188 -14.30 7.78 7.31
N PRO A 189 -14.91 6.60 7.53
CA PRO A 189 -15.26 5.68 6.45
C PRO A 189 -16.17 6.32 5.40
N ASP A 190 -17.14 7.15 5.80
CA ASP A 190 -18.04 7.84 4.87
C ASP A 190 -17.29 8.84 3.95
N ALA A 191 -16.27 9.52 4.50
CA ALA A 191 -15.46 10.45 3.72
C ALA A 191 -14.59 9.70 2.69
N MET A 192 -14.04 8.55 3.07
CA MET A 192 -13.26 7.69 2.18
C MET A 192 -14.14 7.09 1.08
N GLY A 193 -15.30 6.52 1.44
CA GLY A 193 -16.21 5.89 0.49
C GLY A 193 -16.79 6.87 -0.56
N GLN A 194 -16.86 8.16 -0.24
CA GLN A 194 -17.33 9.21 -1.16
C GLN A 194 -16.20 9.95 -1.89
N PHE A 195 -14.92 9.70 -1.56
CA PHE A 195 -13.79 10.48 -2.07
C PHE A 195 -13.79 10.59 -3.60
N GLY A 196 -13.86 9.43 -4.28
CA GLY A 196 -13.81 9.35 -5.74
C GLY A 196 -15.00 10.01 -6.42
N GLN A 197 -16.22 9.75 -5.93
CA GLN A 197 -17.43 10.38 -6.46
C GLN A 197 -17.37 11.91 -6.35
N ARG A 198 -16.96 12.43 -5.18
CA ARG A 198 -16.87 13.87 -4.94
C ARG A 198 -15.77 14.51 -5.77
N LEU A 199 -14.64 13.82 -5.97
CA LEU A 199 -13.57 14.29 -6.85
C LEU A 199 -14.08 14.46 -8.29
N LEU A 200 -14.75 13.44 -8.83
CA LEU A 200 -15.29 13.46 -10.19
C LEU A 200 -16.36 14.54 -10.39
N LEU A 201 -17.20 14.78 -9.39
CA LEU A 201 -18.25 15.79 -9.43
C LEU A 201 -17.74 17.21 -9.09
N GLY A 202 -16.45 17.38 -8.79
CA GLY A 202 -15.88 18.67 -8.39
C GLY A 202 -16.42 19.19 -7.04
N GLN A 203 -16.93 18.30 -6.19
CA GLN A 203 -17.50 18.65 -4.89
C GLN A 203 -16.41 18.80 -3.82
N PRO A 204 -16.61 19.64 -2.79
CA PRO A 204 -15.70 19.71 -1.65
C PRO A 204 -15.57 18.34 -0.97
N GLN A 205 -14.35 17.92 -0.61
CA GLN A 205 -14.16 16.67 0.12
C GLN A 205 -14.68 16.77 1.56
N LEU A 206 -15.08 15.64 2.15
CA LEU A 206 -15.70 15.61 3.47
C LEU A 206 -14.71 15.71 4.64
N HIS A 207 -13.41 15.62 4.36
CA HIS A 207 -12.36 15.65 5.37
C HIS A 207 -11.17 16.50 4.88
N PRO A 208 -10.52 17.31 5.75
CA PRO A 208 -9.43 18.21 5.35
C PRO A 208 -8.24 17.49 4.69
N ALA A 209 -7.80 16.34 5.23
CA ALA A 209 -6.73 15.55 4.61
C ALA A 209 -7.09 15.06 3.19
N LEU A 210 -8.35 14.64 2.98
CA LEU A 210 -8.84 14.24 1.66
C LEU A 210 -9.02 15.45 0.72
N ALA A 211 -9.39 16.61 1.26
CA ALA A 211 -9.45 17.86 0.51
C ALA A 211 -8.06 18.27 0.02
N ARG A 212 -7.03 18.13 0.87
CA ARG A 212 -5.64 18.37 0.50
C ARG A 212 -5.17 17.37 -0.57
N LEU A 213 -5.47 16.09 -0.40
CA LEU A 213 -5.16 15.06 -1.39
C LEU A 213 -5.80 15.39 -2.75
N ALA A 214 -7.10 15.73 -2.77
CA ALA A 214 -7.79 16.14 -3.99
C ALA A 214 -7.19 17.40 -4.64
N ALA A 215 -6.67 18.34 -3.84
CA ALA A 215 -5.97 19.52 -4.36
C ALA A 215 -4.63 19.14 -5.03
N LEU A 216 -3.86 18.22 -4.44
CA LEU A 216 -2.62 17.71 -5.05
C LEU A 216 -2.91 16.97 -6.36
N LEU A 217 -3.96 16.14 -6.42
CA LEU A 217 -4.32 15.42 -7.64
C LEU A 217 -4.68 16.36 -8.81
N LYS A 218 -5.10 17.60 -8.54
CA LYS A 218 -5.36 18.58 -9.61
C LYS A 218 -4.08 19.12 -10.25
N THR A 219 -2.93 19.06 -9.56
CA THR A 219 -1.66 19.61 -10.07
C THR A 219 -0.78 18.53 -10.72
N VAL A 220 -1.13 17.25 -10.64
CA VAL A 220 -0.26 16.15 -11.12
C VAL A 220 0.08 16.24 -12.62
N HIS A 221 -0.85 16.71 -13.47
CA HIS A 221 -0.58 16.90 -14.90
C HIS A 221 0.34 18.09 -15.22
N GLU A 222 0.57 18.98 -14.25
CA GLU A 222 1.55 20.06 -14.34
C GLU A 222 2.95 19.52 -14.04
N LEU A 223 3.05 18.53 -13.14
CA LEU A 223 4.30 18.00 -12.59
C LEU A 223 4.82 16.75 -13.31
N PHE A 224 3.95 15.82 -13.68
CA PHE A 224 4.34 14.49 -14.18
C PHE A 224 3.99 14.29 -15.65
N ALA A 225 4.73 13.38 -16.31
CA ALA A 225 4.42 12.95 -17.66
C ALA A 225 2.99 12.41 -17.74
N ARG A 226 2.33 12.50 -18.90
CA ARG A 226 0.89 12.24 -19.00
C ARG A 226 0.46 10.91 -18.39
N VAL A 227 1.14 9.82 -18.77
CA VAL A 227 0.82 8.47 -18.29
C VAL A 227 1.09 8.33 -16.79
N SER A 228 2.17 8.94 -16.29
CA SER A 228 2.49 8.96 -14.86
C SER A 228 1.47 9.73 -14.03
N ALA A 229 1.02 10.89 -14.53
CA ALA A 229 -0.03 11.67 -13.89
C ALA A 229 -1.35 10.88 -13.81
N ASP A 230 -1.76 10.24 -14.92
CA ASP A 230 -2.95 9.36 -14.96
C ASP A 230 -2.82 8.20 -13.96
N ALA A 231 -1.65 7.56 -13.88
CA ALA A 231 -1.37 6.47 -12.95
C ALA A 231 -1.44 6.92 -11.48
N ILE A 232 -0.87 8.08 -11.13
CA ILE A 232 -0.95 8.65 -9.78
C ILE A 232 -2.41 8.89 -9.39
N VAL A 233 -3.20 9.53 -10.26
CA VAL A 233 -4.63 9.81 -9.98
C VAL A 233 -5.42 8.53 -9.81
N THR A 234 -5.31 7.60 -10.77
CA THR A 234 -6.09 6.36 -10.78
C THR A 234 -5.73 5.46 -9.60
N ASN A 235 -4.43 5.32 -9.30
CA ASN A 235 -3.99 4.52 -8.17
C ASN A 235 -4.35 5.15 -6.81
N THR A 236 -4.43 6.48 -6.72
CA THR A 236 -4.98 7.14 -5.52
C THR A 236 -6.44 6.78 -5.31
N LEU A 237 -7.26 6.83 -6.37
CA LEU A 237 -8.68 6.47 -6.30
C LEU A 237 -8.88 5.00 -5.90
N ASP A 238 -8.10 4.10 -6.53
CA ASP A 238 -8.09 2.67 -6.21
C ASP A 238 -7.65 2.41 -4.77
N GLY A 239 -6.61 3.09 -4.30
CA GLY A 239 -6.06 2.92 -2.95
C GLY A 239 -7.01 3.42 -1.86
N ILE A 240 -7.61 4.61 -2.01
CA ILE A 240 -8.62 5.10 -1.06
C ILE A 240 -9.84 4.17 -1.02
N SER A 241 -10.27 3.64 -2.17
CA SER A 241 -11.35 2.66 -2.24
C SER A 241 -10.99 1.34 -1.56
N ALA A 242 -9.75 0.86 -1.72
CA ALA A 242 -9.27 -0.34 -1.07
C ALA A 242 -9.16 -0.18 0.45
N MET A 243 -8.63 0.95 0.94
CA MET A 243 -8.60 1.28 2.37
C MET A 243 -10.02 1.41 2.95
N TYR A 244 -10.98 1.94 2.19
CA TYR A 244 -12.38 1.94 2.62
C TYR A 244 -12.92 0.51 2.78
N VAL A 245 -12.57 -0.40 1.86
CA VAL A 245 -12.91 -1.81 1.99
C VAL A 245 -12.27 -2.40 3.25
N GLU A 246 -10.97 -2.20 3.49
CA GLU A 246 -10.30 -2.65 4.73
C GLU A 246 -11.04 -2.18 5.99
N VAL A 247 -11.44 -0.91 6.03
CA VAL A 247 -12.15 -0.34 7.17
C VAL A 247 -13.54 -0.94 7.35
N THR A 248 -14.27 -1.19 6.26
CA THR A 248 -15.67 -1.64 6.29
C THR A 248 -15.84 -3.15 6.26
N SER A 249 -14.78 -3.89 5.95
CA SER A 249 -14.77 -5.35 5.85
C SER A 249 -13.82 -6.02 6.85
N LYS A 250 -13.50 -5.36 7.98
CA LYS A 250 -12.57 -5.89 9.00
C LYS A 250 -12.94 -7.30 9.51
N ASP A 251 -14.22 -7.63 9.53
CA ASP A 251 -14.72 -8.93 9.99
C ASP A 251 -14.89 -9.95 8.85
N SER A 252 -14.59 -9.57 7.60
CA SER A 252 -14.73 -10.44 6.44
C SER A 252 -13.55 -11.39 6.32
N ILE A 253 -13.83 -12.68 6.16
CA ILE A 253 -12.80 -13.69 5.96
C ILE A 253 -12.42 -13.74 4.48
N CYS A 254 -11.15 -13.50 4.16
CA CYS A 254 -10.64 -13.76 2.83
C CYS A 254 -10.72 -15.27 2.54
N SER A 255 -11.40 -15.64 1.45
CA SER A 255 -11.48 -17.05 1.03
C SER A 255 -10.07 -17.58 0.74
N PRO A 256 -9.70 -18.79 1.22
CA PRO A 256 -8.46 -19.45 0.83
C PRO A 256 -8.36 -19.68 -0.69
N LEU A 257 -9.50 -19.72 -1.41
CA LEU A 257 -9.53 -19.85 -2.87
C LEU A 257 -9.21 -18.54 -3.60
N ALA A 258 -9.23 -17.39 -2.91
CA ALA A 258 -8.97 -16.08 -3.50
C ALA A 258 -7.47 -15.82 -3.64
N THR A 259 -6.74 -16.71 -4.33
CA THR A 259 -5.28 -16.75 -4.23
C THR A 259 -4.53 -15.53 -4.75
N LYS A 260 -5.18 -14.75 -5.61
CA LYS A 260 -4.64 -13.50 -6.16
C LYS A 260 -5.01 -12.26 -5.34
N TYR A 261 -5.96 -12.40 -4.41
CA TYR A 261 -6.52 -11.27 -3.68
C TYR A 261 -5.49 -10.56 -2.80
N PRO A 262 -4.63 -11.25 -2.02
CA PRO A 262 -3.64 -10.57 -1.18
C PRO A 262 -2.74 -9.61 -1.98
N TYR A 263 -2.20 -10.07 -3.11
CA TYR A 263 -1.34 -9.25 -3.96
C TYR A 263 -2.12 -8.13 -4.68
N TYR A 264 -3.29 -8.47 -5.24
CA TYR A 264 -4.19 -7.49 -5.86
C TYR A 264 -4.55 -6.35 -4.91
N HIS A 265 -4.83 -6.68 -3.66
CA HIS A 265 -5.20 -5.73 -2.64
C HIS A 265 -3.99 -4.89 -2.20
N ARG A 266 -2.85 -5.55 -1.96
CA ARG A 266 -1.60 -4.90 -1.55
C ARG A 266 -1.13 -3.83 -2.53
N LEU A 267 -1.23 -4.07 -3.84
CA LEU A 267 -0.88 -3.08 -4.87
C LEU A 267 -1.71 -1.78 -4.77
N ARG A 268 -2.96 -1.87 -4.29
CA ARG A 268 -3.85 -0.71 -4.14
C ARG A 268 -3.60 0.05 -2.86
N VAL A 269 -3.65 -0.64 -1.72
CA VAL A 269 -3.44 0.00 -0.41
C VAL A 269 -2.00 0.47 -0.23
N GLY A 270 -1.05 -0.14 -0.94
CA GLY A 270 0.34 0.31 -1.00
C GLY A 270 0.60 1.47 -1.95
N PHE A 271 -0.39 1.91 -2.73
CA PHE A 271 -0.25 2.92 -3.77
C PHE A 271 0.94 2.65 -4.71
N ALA A 272 1.11 1.37 -5.08
CA ALA A 272 2.31 0.87 -5.76
C ALA A 272 2.57 1.65 -7.05
N SER A 273 1.54 1.77 -7.89
CA SER A 273 1.64 2.45 -9.18
C SER A 273 1.91 3.94 -9.01
N GLY A 274 1.24 4.60 -8.06
CA GLY A 274 1.44 6.01 -7.78
C GLY A 274 2.89 6.31 -7.41
N TYR A 275 3.46 5.59 -6.45
CA TYR A 275 4.86 5.79 -6.04
C TYR A 275 5.85 5.36 -7.12
N ALA A 276 5.59 4.29 -7.88
CA ALA A 276 6.42 3.90 -9.01
C ALA A 276 6.50 5.00 -10.08
N HIS A 277 5.41 5.75 -10.28
CA HIS A 277 5.33 6.78 -11.32
C HIS A 277 5.89 8.16 -10.93
N ILE A 278 6.00 8.48 -9.63
CA ILE A 278 6.50 9.80 -9.17
C ILE A 278 7.92 10.10 -9.68
N GLY A 279 8.79 9.09 -9.83
CA GLY A 279 10.14 9.29 -10.35
C GLY A 279 10.21 9.78 -11.80
N PHE A 280 9.10 9.72 -12.55
CA PHE A 280 9.04 10.04 -13.98
C PHE A 280 8.33 11.38 -14.22
N VAL A 281 9.07 12.46 -13.95
CA VAL A 281 8.57 13.84 -14.07
C VAL A 281 8.35 14.27 -15.52
N LYS A 282 7.55 15.33 -15.70
CA LYS A 282 7.14 15.84 -17.01
C LYS A 282 8.32 16.24 -17.89
N SER A 283 9.39 16.82 -17.33
CA SER A 283 10.58 17.21 -18.10
C SER A 283 11.34 16.03 -18.71
N LEU A 284 11.02 14.79 -18.33
CA LEU A 284 11.63 13.57 -18.86
C LEU A 284 10.78 12.90 -19.94
N GLU A 285 9.56 13.39 -20.20
CA GLU A 285 8.59 12.74 -21.12
C GLU A 285 9.16 12.60 -22.53
N ASP A 286 9.73 13.68 -23.09
CA ASP A 286 10.33 13.68 -24.42
C ASP A 286 11.62 12.85 -24.50
N VAL A 287 12.35 12.73 -23.37
CA VAL A 287 13.65 12.02 -23.31
C VAL A 287 13.45 10.52 -23.20
N LEU A 288 12.53 10.09 -22.34
CA LEU A 288 12.32 8.67 -22.03
C LEU A 288 11.28 8.02 -22.95
N GLY A 289 10.36 8.82 -23.51
CA GLY A 289 9.18 8.31 -24.19
C GLY A 289 8.45 7.27 -23.34
N THR A 290 8.13 6.13 -23.94
CA THR A 290 7.44 5.01 -23.25
C THR A 290 8.39 3.98 -22.64
N SER A 291 9.72 4.20 -22.69
CA SER A 291 10.71 3.19 -22.29
C SER A 291 10.59 2.81 -20.81
N HIS A 292 10.26 3.79 -19.96
CA HIS A 292 10.06 3.58 -18.52
C HIS A 292 8.85 2.69 -18.19
N LEU A 293 7.84 2.60 -19.07
CA LEU A 293 6.62 1.83 -18.80
C LEU A 293 6.89 0.33 -18.63
N GLN A 294 7.93 -0.20 -19.26
CA GLN A 294 8.32 -1.60 -19.11
C GLN A 294 8.90 -1.92 -17.72
N LEU A 295 9.32 -0.90 -16.96
CA LEU A 295 9.87 -1.03 -15.62
C LEU A 295 8.79 -0.96 -14.54
N ILE A 296 7.63 -0.38 -14.85
CA ILE A 296 6.59 -0.08 -13.87
C ILE A 296 6.13 -1.33 -13.11
N PRO A 297 5.87 -2.49 -13.73
CA PRO A 297 5.44 -3.68 -12.98
C PRO A 297 6.46 -4.12 -11.92
N ASP A 298 7.76 -4.10 -12.27
CA ASP A 298 8.82 -4.44 -11.33
C ASP A 298 9.00 -3.35 -10.26
N LEU A 299 8.86 -2.07 -10.62
CA LEU A 299 8.91 -0.96 -9.68
C LEU A 299 7.75 -1.00 -8.68
N GLU A 300 6.54 -1.36 -9.13
CA GLU A 300 5.39 -1.56 -8.25
C GLU A 300 5.67 -2.66 -7.22
N LEU A 301 6.23 -3.79 -7.66
CA LEU A 301 6.63 -4.87 -6.77
C LEU A 301 7.72 -4.43 -5.80
N VAL A 302 8.73 -3.67 -6.25
CA VAL A 302 9.76 -3.09 -5.38
C VAL A 302 9.14 -2.16 -4.33
N VAL A 303 8.21 -1.29 -4.71
CA VAL A 303 7.56 -0.34 -3.78
C VAL A 303 6.84 -1.07 -2.64
N VAL A 304 6.00 -2.05 -2.95
CA VAL A 304 5.23 -2.76 -1.91
C VAL A 304 6.07 -3.83 -1.21
N GLY A 305 6.88 -4.57 -1.97
CA GLY A 305 7.66 -5.68 -1.46
C GLY A 305 8.82 -5.25 -0.58
N PHE A 306 9.55 -4.18 -0.94
CA PHE A 306 10.60 -3.65 -0.06
C PHE A 306 9.99 -3.14 1.25
N ASN A 307 8.83 -2.48 1.16
CA ASN A 307 8.12 -2.04 2.35
C ASN A 307 7.74 -3.24 3.23
N ASP A 308 7.08 -4.25 2.68
CA ASP A 308 6.66 -5.46 3.42
C ASP A 308 7.85 -6.21 4.03
N ILE A 309 8.99 -6.32 3.32
CA ILE A 309 10.20 -6.98 3.83
C ILE A 309 10.80 -6.17 4.99
N LEU A 310 10.97 -4.85 4.81
CA LEU A 310 11.66 -3.98 5.76
C LEU A 310 10.78 -3.60 6.96
N SER A 311 9.46 -3.65 6.83
CA SER A 311 8.51 -3.45 7.93
C SER A 311 8.17 -4.73 8.69
N TYR A 312 8.44 -5.92 8.12
CA TYR A 312 8.05 -7.18 8.74
C TYR A 312 8.60 -7.37 10.16
N TYR A 313 9.83 -6.91 10.43
CA TYR A 313 10.41 -7.01 11.77
C TYR A 313 9.57 -6.26 12.81
N LYS A 314 9.25 -4.98 12.58
CA LYS A 314 8.43 -4.20 13.52
C LYS A 314 7.03 -4.81 13.66
N GLU A 315 6.42 -5.25 12.56
CA GLU A 315 5.05 -5.76 12.52
C GLU A 315 4.93 -7.06 13.30
N MET A 316 5.91 -7.95 13.12
CA MET A 316 6.00 -9.21 13.85
C MET A 316 6.13 -9.00 15.36
N LEU A 317 6.87 -7.98 15.82
CA LEU A 317 7.04 -7.71 17.26
C LEU A 317 5.74 -7.30 17.95
N VAL A 318 4.85 -6.61 17.24
CA VAL A 318 3.57 -6.13 17.79
C VAL A 318 2.38 -7.01 17.37
N GLY A 319 2.61 -8.06 16.59
CA GLY A 319 1.58 -8.96 16.10
C GLY A 319 0.63 -8.29 15.09
N GLU A 320 1.13 -7.32 14.32
CA GLU A 320 0.39 -6.68 13.23
C GLU A 320 0.08 -7.69 12.11
N GLU A 321 -1.13 -7.59 11.57
CA GLU A 321 -1.47 -8.28 10.34
C GLU A 321 -0.77 -7.58 9.16
N ASN A 322 -0.17 -8.35 8.26
CA ASN A 322 0.58 -7.82 7.13
C ASN A 322 0.44 -8.72 5.90
N TYR A 323 0.94 -8.22 4.76
CA TYR A 323 0.86 -8.92 3.49
C TYR A 323 1.48 -10.32 3.55
N ILE A 324 2.62 -10.48 4.23
CA ILE A 324 3.33 -11.76 4.34
C ILE A 324 2.46 -12.79 5.10
N ASN A 325 1.83 -12.39 6.20
CA ASN A 325 0.92 -13.23 6.97
C ASN A 325 -0.33 -13.58 6.15
N LEU A 326 -0.94 -12.59 5.47
CA LEU A 326 -2.11 -12.81 4.62
C LEU A 326 -1.81 -13.77 3.46
N ARG A 327 -0.68 -13.58 2.78
CA ARG A 327 -0.19 -14.46 1.71
C ARG A 327 0.12 -15.86 2.24
N ALA A 328 0.76 -15.97 3.41
CA ALA A 328 1.07 -17.26 4.03
C ALA A 328 -0.19 -18.07 4.35
N VAL A 329 -1.21 -17.45 4.94
CA VAL A 329 -2.50 -18.10 5.21
C VAL A 329 -3.15 -18.55 3.91
N ASN A 330 -3.17 -17.69 2.91
CA ASN A 330 -3.84 -17.98 1.64
C ASN A 330 -3.13 -19.08 0.81
N GLU A 331 -1.79 -19.13 0.84
CA GLU A 331 -1.00 -20.15 0.14
C GLU A 331 -0.78 -21.43 0.96
N GLY A 332 -1.20 -21.47 2.23
CA GLY A 332 -0.94 -22.60 3.13
C GLY A 332 0.54 -22.76 3.48
N LYS A 333 1.29 -21.65 3.54
CA LYS A 333 2.73 -21.60 3.83
C LYS A 333 3.01 -21.04 5.22
N LYS A 334 4.24 -21.20 5.69
CA LYS A 334 4.73 -20.49 6.89
C LYS A 334 5.14 -19.05 6.52
N PRO A 335 4.89 -18.05 7.39
CA PRO A 335 5.27 -16.66 7.11
C PRO A 335 6.74 -16.46 6.72
N LEU A 336 7.67 -17.12 7.40
CA LEU A 336 9.10 -17.03 7.08
C LEU A 336 9.46 -17.60 5.70
N ALA A 337 8.70 -18.57 5.20
CA ALA A 337 8.90 -19.08 3.84
C ALA A 337 8.43 -18.04 2.81
N VAL A 338 7.28 -17.40 3.05
CA VAL A 338 6.76 -16.32 2.22
C VAL A 338 7.68 -15.11 2.23
N LEU A 339 8.24 -14.73 3.39
CA LEU A 339 9.24 -13.67 3.48
C LEU A 339 10.47 -13.97 2.61
N SER A 340 10.98 -15.21 2.67
CA SER A 340 12.12 -15.62 1.85
C SER A 340 11.80 -15.61 0.35
N GLU A 341 10.61 -16.02 -0.06
CA GLU A 341 10.17 -15.97 -1.45
C GLU A 341 10.02 -14.52 -1.94
N LEU A 342 9.41 -13.65 -1.14
CA LEU A 342 9.24 -12.24 -1.47
C LEU A 342 10.59 -11.51 -1.60
N ILE A 343 11.58 -11.89 -0.79
CA ILE A 343 12.97 -11.40 -0.93
C ILE A 343 13.53 -11.75 -2.30
N GLU A 344 13.41 -13.00 -2.74
CA GLU A 344 13.91 -13.41 -4.07
C GLU A 344 13.16 -12.69 -5.20
N GLU A 345 11.83 -12.61 -5.11
CA GLU A 345 10.98 -11.88 -6.08
C GLU A 345 11.40 -10.40 -6.20
N CYS A 346 11.65 -9.73 -5.07
CA CYS A 346 12.09 -8.34 -5.02
C CYS A 346 13.51 -8.14 -5.57
N LEU A 347 14.42 -9.08 -5.30
CA LEU A 347 15.78 -9.04 -5.82
C LEU A 347 15.81 -9.30 -7.34
N ASP A 348 14.96 -10.19 -7.85
CA ASP A 348 14.77 -10.41 -9.29
C ASP A 348 14.19 -9.18 -9.99
N ALA A 349 13.18 -8.53 -9.39
CA ALA A 349 12.61 -7.28 -9.90
C ALA A 349 13.67 -6.17 -9.94
N ALA A 350 14.44 -5.98 -8.87
CA ALA A 350 15.53 -4.99 -8.82
C ALA A 350 16.58 -5.24 -9.93
N ARG A 351 16.97 -6.50 -10.16
CA ARG A 351 17.88 -6.88 -11.26
C ARG A 351 17.28 -6.55 -12.63
N THR A 352 16.01 -6.90 -12.83
CA THR A 352 15.29 -6.66 -14.10
C THR A 352 15.21 -5.17 -14.39
N ILE A 353 14.87 -4.36 -13.38
CA ILE A 353 14.85 -2.89 -13.49
C ILE A 353 16.22 -2.37 -13.94
N THR A 354 17.32 -2.78 -13.28
CA THR A 354 18.67 -2.35 -13.67
C THR A 354 19.00 -2.73 -15.11
N GLN A 355 18.70 -3.97 -15.53
CA GLN A 355 19.01 -4.45 -16.89
C GLN A 355 18.18 -3.78 -17.98
N LEU A 356 16.92 -3.46 -17.71
CA LEU A 356 16.06 -2.76 -18.65
C LEU A 356 16.43 -1.28 -18.71
N ALA A 357 16.67 -0.65 -17.55
CA ALA A 357 17.03 0.76 -17.46
C ALA A 357 18.39 1.07 -18.11
N SER A 358 19.37 0.16 -18.05
CA SER A 358 20.68 0.33 -18.69
C SER A 358 20.62 0.42 -20.23
N ARG A 359 19.46 0.09 -20.84
CA ARG A 359 19.24 0.19 -22.29
C ARG A 359 18.80 1.58 -22.73
N THR A 360 18.46 2.47 -21.79
CA THR A 360 17.97 3.81 -22.07
C THR A 360 18.79 4.83 -21.28
N PRO A 361 19.58 5.71 -21.94
CA PRO A 361 20.36 6.74 -21.27
C PRO A 361 19.53 7.57 -20.28
N GLY A 362 20.06 7.75 -19.07
CA GLY A 362 19.40 8.51 -17.99
C GLY A 362 18.38 7.71 -17.16
N LEU A 363 17.77 6.65 -17.72
CA LEU A 363 16.76 5.85 -17.02
C LEU A 363 17.36 5.06 -15.84
N GLU A 364 18.56 4.52 -16.02
CA GLU A 364 19.29 3.83 -14.96
C GLU A 364 19.53 4.71 -13.72
N ALA A 365 19.90 5.98 -13.93
CA ALA A 365 20.14 6.91 -12.84
C ALA A 365 18.86 7.21 -12.05
N ILE A 366 17.73 7.38 -12.74
CA ILE A 366 16.42 7.62 -12.12
C ILE A 366 16.01 6.40 -11.29
N CYS A 367 16.01 5.21 -11.88
CA CYS A 367 15.58 3.99 -11.19
C CYS A 367 16.50 3.65 -10.01
N SER A 368 17.81 3.79 -10.19
CA SER A 368 18.78 3.61 -9.10
C SER A 368 18.55 4.62 -7.97
N SER A 369 18.27 5.88 -8.29
CA SER A 369 18.00 6.91 -7.28
C SER A 369 16.70 6.65 -6.51
N VAL A 370 15.63 6.23 -7.19
CA VAL A 370 14.37 5.85 -6.55
C VAL A 370 14.56 4.63 -5.64
N MET A 371 15.18 3.55 -6.13
CA MET A 371 15.37 2.34 -5.33
C MET A 371 16.30 2.57 -4.14
N ASN A 372 17.45 3.21 -4.33
CA ASN A 372 18.39 3.51 -3.24
C ASN A 372 17.78 4.49 -2.25
N GLY A 373 17.09 5.53 -2.73
CA GLY A 373 16.38 6.47 -1.89
C GLY A 373 15.29 5.80 -1.06
N TYR A 374 14.57 4.82 -1.62
CA TYR A 374 13.53 4.09 -0.89
C TYR A 374 14.11 3.19 0.19
N VAL A 375 15.26 2.56 -0.06
CA VAL A 375 16.00 1.81 0.97
C VAL A 375 16.51 2.77 2.06
N GLU A 376 17.10 3.91 1.68
CA GLU A 376 17.56 4.94 2.61
C GLU A 376 16.41 5.47 3.48
N PHE A 377 15.22 5.67 2.91
CA PHE A 377 14.01 6.01 3.66
C PHE A 377 13.72 4.99 4.77
N HIS A 378 13.75 3.70 4.47
CA HIS A 378 13.50 2.67 5.49
C HIS A 378 14.59 2.61 6.55
N LEU A 379 15.86 2.80 6.15
CA LEU A 379 16.99 2.79 7.08
C LEU A 379 17.01 4.02 8.01
N LYS A 380 16.56 5.18 7.54
CA LYS A 380 16.59 6.45 8.30
C LYS A 380 15.28 6.75 9.03
N ALA A 381 14.13 6.29 8.55
CA ALA A 381 12.86 6.49 9.22
C ALA A 381 12.78 5.61 10.47
N ARG A 382 12.64 6.26 11.64
CA ARG A 382 12.69 5.59 12.96
C ARG A 382 11.62 4.51 13.12
N ARG A 383 10.51 4.62 12.38
CA ARG A 383 9.35 3.73 12.51
C ARG A 383 9.66 2.25 12.22
N TYR A 384 10.75 1.93 11.53
CA TYR A 384 11.07 0.56 11.10
C TYR A 384 11.98 -0.22 12.06
N HIS A 385 12.58 0.44 13.05
CA HIS A 385 13.47 -0.18 14.04
C HIS A 385 14.63 -0.98 13.42
N LEU A 386 15.11 -0.58 12.22
CA LEU A 386 16.15 -1.32 11.49
C LEU A 386 17.53 -1.18 12.12
N GLU A 387 17.75 -0.19 12.98
CA GLU A 387 18.94 -0.06 13.83
C GLU A 387 19.13 -1.27 14.75
N GLU A 388 18.04 -1.95 15.12
CA GLU A 388 18.06 -3.16 15.96
C GLU A 388 18.47 -4.42 15.19
N LEU A 389 18.65 -4.32 13.87
CA LEU A 389 19.12 -5.43 13.06
C LEU A 389 20.60 -5.73 13.27
N SER A 390 21.34 -4.90 14.01
CA SER A 390 22.78 -5.05 14.32
C SER A 390 23.58 -5.59 13.13
N PHE A 391 24.09 -4.70 12.28
CA PHE A 391 25.19 -5.06 11.38
C PHE A 391 26.43 -5.19 12.25
N ALA A 392 26.69 -6.39 12.77
CA ALA A 392 27.95 -6.63 13.46
C ALA A 392 29.07 -6.22 12.50
N GLU A 393 29.86 -5.22 12.89
CA GLU A 393 31.11 -4.86 12.24
C GLU A 393 31.92 -6.16 12.10
N GLN A 394 32.07 -6.65 10.87
CA GLN A 394 33.10 -7.64 10.58
C GLN A 394 34.42 -6.87 10.67
N SER A 395 34.97 -6.89 11.88
CA SER A 395 36.30 -6.46 12.27
C SER A 395 37.40 -7.05 11.41
#